data_AF-B6XGQ9-F1
#
_entry.id   AF-B6XGQ9-F1
#
_cell.length_a   1.000
_cell.length_b   1.000
_cell.length_c   1.000
_cell.angle_alpha   90.00
_cell.angle_beta   90.00
_cell.angle_gamma   90.00
#
_symmetry.space_group_name_H-M   'P 1'
#
loop_
_entity.id
_entity.type
_entity.pdbx_description
1 polymer ?
#
loop_
_entity_poly.entity_id
_entity_poly.type
_entity_poly.pdbx_seq_one_letter_code
_entity_poly.pdbx_strand_id
1 'polypeptide(L)'
;MKFAKALRKKAKLRLALTGPSGSGKTYGALEIAKGLGGKTAVIDTEKGSASLYSDRFNFDVLELDPPFTPERFIEAIGAAQEAGYDNLIIDSITHEWSGSGGCLELLDGLAKAKYRGNTWSAWSEITPRHNAFLDAILRSDLHIIATMRSKTETAQVDKGNGKKGVDKLGMKSEQRDGVEYEFTTVLDLNHETHTAMASKDRTGLFSNAEVTQLNELTGKKLMDWLNDGRTKAEVDLSHFTDIAMETQDMDELKNAFREAYNALRDTSEQVEAQKIYELRKEELTKQEAA
;
A
#
# COMPACT_ATOMS: atom_id res chain seq x y z
N MET A 1 5.94 10.09 24.56
CA MET A 1 5.66 10.50 23.16
C MET A 1 6.62 11.66 22.85
N LYS A 2 7.38 11.61 21.75
CA LYS A 2 8.28 12.68 21.31
C LYS A 2 7.99 13.00 19.84
N PHE A 3 7.89 14.28 19.49
CA PHE A 3 7.81 14.73 18.09
C PHE A 3 9.22 14.87 17.53
N ALA A 4 9.44 14.45 16.31
CA ALA A 4 10.70 14.59 15.59
C ALA A 4 10.43 15.10 14.18
N LYS A 5 11.44 15.71 13.54
CA LYS A 5 11.34 16.18 12.16
C LYS A 5 11.00 15.02 11.23
N ALA A 6 9.95 15.18 10.43
CA ALA A 6 9.55 14.16 9.48
C ALA A 6 10.59 14.02 8.37
N LEU A 7 11.14 12.81 8.22
CA LEU A 7 12.01 12.44 7.12
C LEU A 7 11.30 11.36 6.30
N ARG A 8 11.29 11.53 4.98
CA ARG A 8 10.69 10.56 4.06
C ARG A 8 11.56 9.31 4.06
N LYS A 9 11.05 8.23 4.63
CA LYS A 9 11.71 6.93 4.66
C LYS A 9 11.46 6.18 3.35
N LYS A 10 12.37 5.29 2.95
CA LYS A 10 12.06 4.29 1.92
C LYS A 10 10.77 3.56 2.30
N ALA A 11 9.78 3.62 1.42
CA ALA A 11 8.45 3.09 1.67
C ALA A 11 8.19 1.89 0.76
N LYS A 12 7.20 1.07 1.15
CA LYS A 12 6.67 0.01 0.29
C LYS A 12 5.48 0.53 -0.50
N LEU A 13 5.32 0.02 -1.72
CA LEU A 13 4.26 0.49 -2.61
C LEU A 13 2.90 0.01 -2.08
N ARG A 14 1.92 0.91 -2.02
CA ARG A 14 0.50 0.59 -1.87
C ARG A 14 -0.25 1.23 -3.01
N LEU A 15 -0.35 0.50 -4.11
CA LEU A 15 -1.01 0.96 -5.32
C LEU A 15 -2.36 0.25 -5.47
N ALA A 16 -3.38 1.01 -5.82
CA ALA A 16 -4.66 0.47 -6.23
C ALA A 16 -4.91 0.79 -7.71
N LEU A 17 -5.32 -0.22 -8.48
CA LEU A 17 -5.81 -0.09 -9.85
C LEU A 17 -7.31 -0.38 -9.87
N THR A 18 -8.13 0.63 -10.15
CA THR A 18 -9.58 0.47 -10.23
C THR A 18 -10.07 0.60 -11.66
N GLY A 19 -11.12 -0.13 -12.01
CA GLY A 19 -11.74 0.01 -13.32
C GLY A 19 -12.71 -1.13 -13.65
N PRO A 20 -13.55 -0.93 -14.68
CA PRO A 20 -14.53 -1.93 -15.09
C PRO A 20 -13.85 -3.18 -15.65
N SER A 21 -14.64 -4.22 -15.93
CA SER A 21 -14.13 -5.42 -16.61
C SER A 21 -13.45 -5.04 -17.93
N GLY A 22 -12.36 -5.72 -18.28
CA GLY A 22 -11.63 -5.48 -19.53
C GLY A 22 -10.82 -4.17 -19.59
N SER A 23 -10.77 -3.33 -18.55
CA SER A 23 -9.97 -2.09 -18.58
C SER A 23 -8.45 -2.31 -18.56
N GLY A 24 -7.98 -3.54 -18.34
CA GLY A 24 -6.55 -3.88 -18.33
C GLY A 24 -5.89 -3.85 -16.96
N LYS A 25 -6.65 -4.05 -15.86
CA LYS A 25 -6.12 -4.04 -14.47
C LYS A 25 -4.98 -5.02 -14.25
N THR A 26 -5.19 -6.30 -14.55
CA THR A 26 -4.20 -7.38 -14.39
C THR A 26 -2.94 -7.10 -15.20
N TYR A 27 -3.13 -6.75 -16.49
CA TYR A 27 -2.02 -6.41 -17.38
C TYR A 27 -1.22 -5.20 -16.87
N GLY A 28 -1.90 -4.11 -16.49
CA GLY A 28 -1.27 -2.92 -15.95
C GLY A 28 -0.54 -3.18 -14.63
N ALA A 29 -1.09 -4.04 -13.77
CA ALA A 29 -0.42 -4.46 -12.53
C ALA A 29 0.87 -5.23 -12.82
N LEU A 30 0.85 -6.17 -13.78
CA LEU A 30 2.01 -6.95 -14.21
C LEU A 30 3.10 -6.08 -14.86
N GLU A 31 2.71 -5.11 -15.69
CA GLU A 31 3.63 -4.10 -16.26
C GLU A 31 4.33 -3.28 -15.18
N ILE A 32 3.57 -2.80 -14.19
CA ILE A 32 4.14 -2.04 -13.07
C ILE A 32 5.06 -2.93 -12.25
N ALA A 33 4.65 -4.14 -11.89
CA ALA A 33 5.48 -5.08 -11.13
C ALA A 33 6.79 -5.41 -11.86
N LYS A 34 6.74 -5.58 -13.18
CA LYS A 34 7.94 -5.72 -14.02
C LYS A 34 8.89 -4.52 -13.88
N GLY A 35 8.34 -3.31 -13.83
CA GLY A 35 9.11 -2.08 -13.63
C GLY A 35 9.67 -1.89 -12.23
N LEU A 36 9.00 -2.45 -11.20
CA LEU A 36 9.53 -2.50 -9.83
C LEU A 36 10.74 -3.44 -9.72
N GLY A 37 10.78 -4.48 -10.57
CA GLY A 37 11.80 -5.53 -10.52
C GLY A 37 11.57 -6.52 -9.37
N GLY A 38 12.49 -7.45 -9.16
CA GLY A 38 12.34 -8.49 -8.12
C GLY A 38 11.37 -9.61 -8.49
N LYS A 39 11.08 -10.49 -7.52
CA LYS A 39 10.18 -11.63 -7.69
C LYS A 39 8.73 -11.20 -7.45
N THR A 40 7.84 -11.57 -8.36
CA THR A 40 6.43 -11.18 -8.31
C THR A 40 5.55 -12.41 -8.07
N ALA A 41 4.64 -12.31 -7.10
CA ALA A 41 3.55 -13.24 -6.92
C ALA A 41 2.19 -12.57 -7.21
N VAL A 42 1.22 -13.35 -7.66
CA VAL A 42 -0.15 -12.91 -7.92
C VAL A 42 -1.13 -13.78 -7.13
N ILE A 43 -1.98 -13.15 -6.32
CA ILE A 43 -3.18 -13.79 -5.77
C ILE A 43 -4.30 -13.55 -6.79
N ASP A 44 -4.68 -14.60 -7.51
CA ASP A 44 -5.72 -14.55 -8.55
C ASP A 44 -7.05 -15.10 -8.00
N THR A 45 -8.04 -14.22 -7.91
CA THR A 45 -9.40 -14.55 -7.44
C THR A 45 -10.36 -14.81 -8.61
N GLU A 46 -9.90 -14.68 -9.84
CA GLU A 46 -10.69 -14.74 -11.08
C GLU A 46 -10.42 -16.00 -11.90
N LYS A 47 -10.08 -17.11 -11.22
CA LYS A 47 -9.93 -18.47 -11.79
C LYS A 47 -8.90 -18.57 -12.92
N GLY A 48 -7.66 -18.17 -12.65
CA GLY A 48 -6.55 -18.30 -13.58
C GLY A 48 -6.53 -17.23 -14.68
N SER A 49 -7.27 -16.13 -14.50
CA SER A 49 -7.25 -14.98 -15.42
C SER A 49 -5.85 -14.38 -15.56
N ALA A 50 -5.07 -14.34 -14.47
CA ALA A 50 -3.71 -13.83 -14.47
C ALA A 50 -2.78 -14.75 -15.26
N SER A 51 -2.95 -16.08 -15.14
CA SER A 51 -2.15 -17.10 -15.81
C SER A 51 -2.19 -16.99 -17.35
N LEU A 52 -3.19 -16.32 -17.92
CA LEU A 52 -3.26 -16.00 -19.36
C LEU A 52 -2.11 -15.10 -19.84
N TYR A 53 -1.40 -14.43 -18.93
CA TYR A 53 -0.28 -13.54 -19.23
C TYR A 53 1.10 -14.18 -18.96
N SER A 54 1.15 -15.47 -18.63
CA SER A 54 2.38 -16.20 -18.32
C SER A 54 3.37 -16.31 -19.49
N ASP A 55 2.90 -16.11 -20.73
CA ASP A 55 3.74 -16.04 -21.93
C ASP A 55 4.53 -14.72 -22.04
N ARG A 56 4.12 -13.68 -21.30
CA ARG A 56 4.66 -12.31 -21.39
C ARG A 56 5.34 -11.83 -20.12
N PHE A 57 4.93 -12.35 -18.97
CA PHE A 57 5.43 -11.91 -17.67
C PHE A 57 5.91 -13.11 -16.86
N ASN A 58 6.93 -12.87 -16.04
CA ASN A 58 7.46 -13.85 -15.11
C ASN A 58 6.91 -13.57 -13.70
N PHE A 59 6.02 -14.43 -13.23
CA PHE A 59 5.41 -14.33 -11.90
C PHE A 59 4.93 -15.72 -11.46
N ASP A 60 4.83 -15.91 -10.16
CA ASP A 60 4.18 -17.08 -9.55
C ASP A 60 2.73 -16.73 -9.19
N VAL A 61 1.83 -17.72 -9.21
CA VAL A 61 0.40 -17.50 -8.99
C VAL A 61 -0.14 -18.38 -7.87
N LEU A 62 -0.97 -17.79 -7.02
CA LEU A 62 -1.87 -18.48 -6.10
C LEU A 62 -3.29 -18.22 -6.57
N GLU A 63 -3.94 -19.23 -7.14
CA GLU A 63 -5.37 -19.17 -7.44
C GLU A 63 -6.16 -19.33 -6.13
N LEU A 64 -6.83 -18.27 -5.70
CA LEU A 64 -7.62 -18.25 -4.48
C LEU A 64 -9.09 -18.46 -4.81
N ASP A 65 -9.61 -19.65 -4.49
CA ASP A 65 -11.03 -19.96 -4.63
C ASP A 65 -11.87 -19.52 -3.42
N PRO A 66 -13.21 -19.39 -3.59
CA PRO A 66 -14.14 -19.24 -2.48
C PRO A 66 -13.92 -20.29 -1.37
N PRO A 67 -14.17 -19.94 -0.10
CA PRO A 67 -14.72 -18.67 0.34
C PRO A 67 -13.68 -17.54 0.38
N PHE A 68 -14.07 -16.34 -0.03
CA PHE A 68 -13.20 -15.16 -0.09
C PHE A 68 -13.14 -14.42 1.26
N THR A 69 -12.95 -15.15 2.36
CA THR A 69 -12.90 -14.56 3.70
C THR A 69 -11.66 -13.67 3.88
N PRO A 70 -11.74 -12.58 4.67
CA PRO A 70 -10.58 -11.72 4.96
C PRO A 70 -9.34 -12.49 5.43
N GLU A 71 -9.53 -13.53 6.26
CA GLU A 71 -8.46 -14.34 6.82
C GLU A 71 -7.66 -15.10 5.75
N ARG A 72 -8.33 -15.63 4.73
CA ARG A 72 -7.66 -16.32 3.62
C ARG A 72 -6.80 -15.37 2.79
N PHE A 73 -7.21 -14.11 2.64
CA PHE A 73 -6.36 -13.09 2.01
C PHE A 73 -5.16 -12.75 2.89
N ILE A 74 -5.34 -12.63 4.21
CA ILE A 74 -4.24 -12.38 5.15
C ILE A 74 -3.22 -13.53 5.11
N GLU A 75 -3.69 -14.78 5.12
CA GLU A 75 -2.85 -15.98 4.99
C GLU A 75 -2.08 -15.97 3.66
N ALA A 76 -2.74 -15.64 2.55
CA ALA A 76 -2.10 -15.56 1.24
C ALA A 76 -1.03 -14.46 1.16
N ILE A 77 -1.29 -13.28 1.74
CA ILE A 77 -0.29 -12.20 1.85
C ILE A 77 0.92 -12.67 2.68
N GLY A 78 0.66 -13.35 3.81
CA GLY A 78 1.70 -13.91 4.66
C GLY A 78 2.55 -14.95 3.94
N ALA A 79 1.92 -15.88 3.22
CA ALA A 79 2.62 -16.91 2.44
C ALA A 79 3.53 -16.31 1.36
N ALA A 80 3.08 -15.25 0.67
CA ALA A 80 3.94 -14.56 -0.29
C ALA A 80 5.15 -13.89 0.39
N GLN A 81 4.96 -13.30 1.57
CA GLN A 81 6.05 -12.70 2.32
C GLN A 81 7.07 -13.75 2.80
N GLU A 82 6.60 -14.87 3.33
CA GLU A 82 7.44 -15.99 3.80
C GLU A 82 8.22 -16.65 2.65
N ALA A 83 7.63 -16.72 1.46
CA ALA A 83 8.29 -17.21 0.25
C ALA A 83 9.35 -16.24 -0.31
N GLY A 84 9.47 -15.02 0.24
CA GLY A 84 10.49 -14.05 -0.15
C GLY A 84 10.25 -13.40 -1.51
N TYR A 85 8.99 -13.18 -1.88
CA TYR A 85 8.66 -12.32 -3.01
C TYR A 85 8.99 -10.86 -2.69
N ASP A 86 9.15 -10.03 -3.72
CA ASP A 86 9.34 -8.58 -3.59
C ASP A 86 8.03 -7.83 -3.84
N ASN A 87 7.26 -8.31 -4.83
CA ASN A 87 5.99 -7.73 -5.24
C ASN A 87 4.84 -8.74 -5.09
N LEU A 88 3.69 -8.23 -4.66
CA LEU A 88 2.45 -8.98 -4.59
C LEU A 88 1.35 -8.22 -5.31
N ILE A 89 0.75 -8.85 -6.32
CA ILE A 89 -0.47 -8.38 -6.96
C ILE A 89 -1.65 -9.13 -6.33
N ILE A 90 -2.67 -8.40 -5.89
CA ILE A 90 -3.93 -8.99 -5.42
C ILE A 90 -5.03 -8.65 -6.43
N ASP A 91 -5.40 -9.62 -7.26
CA ASP A 91 -6.34 -9.46 -8.36
C ASP A 91 -7.60 -10.32 -8.13
N SER A 92 -8.64 -9.82 -7.49
CA SER A 92 -8.87 -8.46 -6.99
C SER A 92 -9.31 -8.50 -5.53
N ILE A 93 -9.11 -7.38 -4.83
CA ILE A 93 -9.60 -7.24 -3.44
C ILE A 93 -11.12 -7.10 -3.37
N THR A 94 -11.80 -6.88 -4.50
CA THR A 94 -13.27 -6.85 -4.58
C THR A 94 -13.89 -8.15 -4.08
N HIS A 95 -13.26 -9.30 -4.32
CA HIS A 95 -13.81 -10.59 -3.89
C HIS A 95 -13.81 -10.76 -2.37
N GLU A 96 -12.86 -10.18 -1.65
CA GLU A 96 -12.89 -10.15 -0.18
C GLU A 96 -14.15 -9.45 0.35
N TRP A 97 -14.63 -8.44 -0.38
CA TRP A 97 -15.78 -7.66 0.03
C TRP A 97 -17.10 -8.29 -0.40
N SER A 98 -17.29 -8.46 -1.71
CA SER A 98 -18.57 -8.85 -2.32
C SER A 98 -18.56 -10.23 -2.97
N GLY A 99 -17.42 -10.93 -2.96
CA GLY A 99 -17.31 -12.30 -3.47
C GLY A 99 -18.01 -13.32 -2.56
N SER A 100 -18.15 -14.54 -3.06
CA SER A 100 -18.75 -15.63 -2.27
C SER A 100 -17.93 -15.95 -1.01
N GLY A 101 -18.59 -15.92 0.14
CA GLY A 101 -17.95 -16.02 1.46
C GLY A 101 -17.14 -14.79 1.88
N GLY A 102 -17.21 -13.69 1.13
CA GLY A 102 -16.64 -12.39 1.48
C GLY A 102 -17.46 -11.63 2.52
N CYS A 103 -17.05 -10.42 2.86
CA CYS A 103 -17.61 -9.61 3.94
C CYS A 103 -19.14 -9.44 3.88
N LEU A 104 -19.70 -9.16 2.70
CA LEU A 104 -21.14 -8.93 2.55
C LEU A 104 -21.98 -10.21 2.76
N GLU A 105 -21.50 -11.37 2.29
CA GLU A 105 -22.19 -12.64 2.51
C GLU A 105 -22.06 -13.10 3.96
N LEU A 106 -20.87 -12.94 4.55
CA LEU A 106 -20.63 -13.20 5.97
C LEU A 106 -21.52 -12.32 6.86
N LEU A 107 -21.68 -11.05 6.52
CA LEU A 107 -22.57 -10.12 7.22
C LEU A 107 -24.02 -10.61 7.21
N ASP A 108 -24.55 -10.98 6.04
CA ASP A 108 -25.92 -11.47 5.90
C ASP A 108 -26.13 -12.78 6.70
N GLY A 109 -25.18 -13.70 6.63
CA GLY A 109 -25.18 -14.94 7.42
C GLY A 109 -25.21 -14.68 8.93
N LEU A 110 -24.34 -13.79 9.42
CA LEU A 110 -24.29 -13.41 10.84
C LEU A 110 -25.57 -12.69 11.29
N ALA A 111 -26.08 -11.78 10.45
CA ALA A 111 -27.30 -11.04 10.75
C ALA A 111 -28.47 -12.02 10.97
N LYS A 112 -28.64 -12.99 10.08
CA LYS A 112 -29.69 -14.03 10.19
C LYS A 112 -29.47 -14.95 11.39
N ALA A 113 -28.24 -15.41 11.62
CA ALA A 113 -27.95 -16.40 12.65
C ALA A 113 -27.98 -15.85 14.08
N LYS A 114 -27.41 -14.66 14.31
CA LYS A 114 -27.21 -14.10 15.66
C LYS A 114 -28.06 -12.87 15.97
N TYR A 115 -28.39 -12.08 14.96
CA TYR A 115 -28.98 -10.75 15.16
C TYR A 115 -30.42 -10.64 14.63
N ARG A 116 -31.11 -11.76 14.38
CA ARG A 116 -32.51 -11.79 13.91
C ARG A 116 -32.75 -10.95 12.65
N GLY A 117 -31.76 -10.90 11.76
CA GLY A 117 -31.75 -10.11 10.53
C GLY A 117 -31.22 -8.68 10.68
N ASN A 118 -30.80 -8.25 11.88
CA ASN A 118 -30.23 -6.91 12.07
C ASN A 118 -28.76 -6.85 11.63
N THR A 119 -28.52 -6.33 10.42
CA THR A 119 -27.18 -6.16 9.85
C THR A 119 -26.36 -5.08 10.56
N TRP A 120 -27.00 -4.10 11.21
CA TRP A 120 -26.30 -3.03 11.94
C TRP A 120 -25.40 -3.60 13.05
N SER A 121 -25.94 -4.55 13.81
CA SER A 121 -25.20 -5.22 14.88
C SER A 121 -24.15 -6.20 14.33
N ALA A 122 -24.43 -6.85 13.20
CA ALA A 122 -23.50 -7.79 12.56
C ALA A 122 -22.20 -7.11 12.06
N TRP A 123 -22.25 -5.82 11.72
CA TRP A 123 -21.06 -5.06 11.33
C TRP A 123 -19.97 -4.98 12.41
N SER A 124 -20.34 -5.13 13.68
CA SER A 124 -19.38 -5.19 14.79
C SER A 124 -18.46 -6.42 14.72
N GLU A 125 -18.90 -7.51 14.07
CA GLU A 125 -18.09 -8.71 13.84
C GLU A 125 -17.33 -8.68 12.51
N ILE A 126 -17.89 -8.01 11.47
CA ILE A 126 -17.27 -7.97 10.13
C ILE A 126 -16.22 -6.87 10.00
N THR A 127 -16.47 -5.68 10.54
CA THR A 127 -15.55 -4.53 10.43
C THR A 127 -14.14 -4.85 10.91
N PRO A 128 -13.93 -5.50 12.08
CA PRO A 128 -12.58 -5.86 12.51
C PRO A 128 -11.84 -6.81 11.57
N ARG A 129 -12.56 -7.75 10.94
CA ARG A 129 -11.98 -8.74 10.01
C ARG A 129 -11.52 -8.07 8.71
N HIS A 130 -12.37 -7.22 8.13
CA HIS A 130 -12.01 -6.41 6.97
C HIS A 130 -10.84 -5.47 7.27
N ASN A 131 -10.86 -4.81 8.43
CA ASN A 131 -9.76 -3.93 8.84
C ASN A 131 -8.45 -4.70 9.02
N ALA A 132 -8.49 -5.92 9.55
CA ALA A 132 -7.30 -6.77 9.68
C ALA A 132 -6.73 -7.14 8.29
N PHE A 133 -7.58 -7.35 7.29
CA PHE A 133 -7.14 -7.56 5.91
C PHE A 133 -6.46 -6.31 5.32
N LEU A 134 -7.06 -5.12 5.50
CA LEU A 134 -6.42 -3.87 5.07
C LEU A 134 -5.11 -3.61 5.82
N ASP A 135 -5.06 -3.89 7.12
CA ASP A 135 -3.84 -3.81 7.92
C ASP A 135 -2.74 -4.76 7.40
N ALA A 136 -3.09 -5.97 6.96
CA ALA A 136 -2.14 -6.90 6.35
C ALA A 136 -1.55 -6.35 5.05
N ILE A 137 -2.36 -5.70 4.21
CA ILE A 137 -1.88 -4.97 3.03
C ILE A 137 -0.93 -3.84 3.47
N LEU A 138 -1.36 -2.99 4.40
CA LEU A 138 -0.61 -1.79 4.80
C LEU A 138 0.75 -2.13 5.43
N ARG A 139 0.81 -3.16 6.26
CA ARG A 139 2.00 -3.52 7.06
C ARG A 139 2.96 -4.50 6.38
N SER A 140 2.61 -5.02 5.22
CA SER A 140 3.47 -5.99 4.50
C SER A 140 4.84 -5.40 4.12
N ASP A 141 5.88 -6.22 4.11
CA ASP A 141 7.20 -5.83 3.61
C ASP A 141 7.30 -5.92 2.06
N LEU A 142 6.23 -6.36 1.39
CA LEU A 142 6.12 -6.47 -0.07
C LEU A 142 5.70 -5.13 -0.70
N HIS A 143 6.03 -4.90 -1.97
CA HIS A 143 5.32 -3.91 -2.79
C HIS A 143 3.96 -4.49 -3.18
N ILE A 144 2.85 -3.84 -2.81
CA ILE A 144 1.50 -4.35 -3.07
C ILE A 144 0.81 -3.52 -4.14
N ILE A 145 0.29 -4.22 -5.15
CA ILE A 145 -0.62 -3.69 -6.16
C ILE A 145 -1.95 -4.43 -6.02
N ALA A 146 -2.98 -3.73 -5.53
CA ALA A 146 -4.33 -4.27 -5.44
C ALA A 146 -5.13 -3.85 -6.67
N THR A 147 -5.96 -4.73 -7.22
CA THR A 147 -6.96 -4.36 -8.21
C THR A 147 -8.35 -4.30 -7.58
N MET A 148 -9.18 -3.39 -8.09
CA MET A 148 -10.59 -3.26 -7.70
C MET A 148 -11.47 -3.22 -8.95
N ARG A 149 -12.57 -3.95 -8.92
CA ARG A 149 -13.62 -3.80 -9.93
C ARG A 149 -14.38 -2.51 -9.66
N SER A 150 -14.85 -1.86 -10.71
CA SER A 150 -15.76 -0.72 -10.61
C SER A 150 -17.02 -0.96 -11.41
N LYS A 151 -18.14 -0.42 -10.94
CA LYS A 151 -19.43 -0.39 -11.63
C LYS A 151 -19.89 1.04 -11.86
N THR A 152 -20.79 1.24 -12.81
CA THR A 152 -21.43 2.54 -12.99
C THR A 152 -22.28 2.87 -11.76
N GLU A 153 -21.98 4.00 -11.12
CA GLU A 153 -22.81 4.56 -10.06
C GLU A 153 -23.99 5.32 -10.68
N THR A 154 -25.17 5.14 -10.11
CA THR A 154 -26.39 5.75 -10.60
C THR A 154 -27.22 6.33 -9.46
N ALA A 155 -27.78 7.52 -9.63
CA ALA A 155 -28.74 8.11 -8.71
C ALA A 155 -30.14 8.16 -9.30
N GLN A 156 -31.16 7.93 -8.46
CA GLN A 156 -32.52 8.28 -8.81
C GLN A 156 -32.71 9.78 -8.67
N VAL A 157 -33.01 10.43 -9.78
CA VAL A 157 -33.37 11.85 -9.84
C VAL A 157 -34.86 11.97 -10.14
N ASP A 158 -35.54 12.86 -9.44
CA ASP A 158 -36.89 13.26 -9.80
C ASP A 158 -36.79 14.23 -11.00
N LYS A 159 -37.28 13.80 -12.17
CA LYS A 159 -37.27 14.63 -13.40
C LYS A 159 -38.51 15.52 -13.50
N GLY A 160 -39.26 15.67 -12.41
CA GLY A 160 -40.53 16.39 -12.36
C GLY A 160 -41.70 15.54 -12.86
N ASN A 161 -42.93 15.95 -12.52
CA ASN A 161 -44.18 15.24 -12.84
C ASN A 161 -44.27 13.79 -12.30
N GLY A 162 -43.58 13.47 -11.20
CA GLY A 162 -43.61 12.14 -10.59
C GLY A 162 -42.89 11.05 -11.41
N LYS A 163 -42.12 11.44 -12.44
CA LYS A 163 -41.29 10.52 -13.22
C LYS A 163 -39.89 10.45 -12.60
N LYS A 164 -39.57 9.29 -12.02
CA LYS A 164 -38.21 8.96 -11.58
C LYS A 164 -37.33 8.66 -12.79
N GLY A 165 -36.23 9.37 -12.93
CA GLY A 165 -35.14 9.07 -13.85
C GLY A 165 -33.95 8.46 -13.12
N VAL A 166 -33.04 7.85 -13.89
CA VAL A 166 -31.75 7.37 -13.39
C VAL A 166 -30.67 8.17 -14.09
N ASP A 167 -29.86 8.90 -13.33
CA ASP A 167 -28.68 9.60 -13.85
C ASP A 167 -27.42 8.80 -13.49
N LYS A 168 -26.49 8.70 -14.43
CA LYS A 168 -25.18 8.06 -14.21
C LYS A 168 -24.27 9.07 -13.51
N LEU A 169 -23.85 8.76 -12.29
CA LEU A 169 -23.00 9.61 -11.47
C LEU A 169 -21.50 9.40 -11.73
N GLY A 170 -21.11 8.28 -12.35
CA GLY A 170 -19.72 7.98 -12.66
C GLY A 170 -19.42 6.50 -12.48
N MET A 171 -18.16 6.19 -12.18
CA MET A 171 -17.73 4.84 -11.80
C MET A 171 -17.45 4.81 -10.30
N LYS A 172 -17.89 3.75 -9.63
CA LYS A 172 -17.63 3.49 -8.21
C LYS A 172 -17.01 2.11 -8.04
N SER A 173 -15.97 2.02 -7.21
CA SER A 173 -15.34 0.76 -6.84
C SER A 173 -16.33 -0.16 -6.11
N GLU A 174 -16.23 -1.45 -6.38
CA GLU A 174 -16.98 -2.48 -5.67
C GLU A 174 -16.19 -2.90 -4.42
N GLN A 175 -16.18 -2.02 -3.43
CA GLN A 175 -15.46 -2.18 -2.18
C GLN A 175 -16.13 -1.32 -1.09
N ARG A 176 -15.70 -1.45 0.17
CA ARG A 176 -16.12 -0.55 1.26
C ARG A 176 -15.75 0.90 0.94
N ASP A 177 -16.70 1.80 1.14
CA ASP A 177 -16.46 3.23 0.99
C ASP A 177 -15.28 3.68 1.88
N GLY A 178 -14.32 4.37 1.28
CA GLY A 178 -13.13 4.88 1.96
C GLY A 178 -11.91 3.97 1.89
N VAL A 179 -11.98 2.78 1.30
CA VAL A 179 -10.80 1.90 1.12
C VAL A 179 -9.67 2.59 0.36
N GLU A 180 -10.01 3.50 -0.55
CA GLU A 180 -9.08 4.31 -1.33
C GLU A 180 -8.17 5.18 -0.45
N TYR A 181 -8.61 5.50 0.77
CA TYR A 181 -7.80 6.27 1.73
C TYR A 181 -6.61 5.49 2.28
N GLU A 182 -6.63 4.15 2.20
CA GLU A 182 -5.54 3.28 2.66
C GLU A 182 -4.38 3.21 1.65
N PHE A 183 -4.64 3.36 0.36
CA PHE A 183 -3.61 3.27 -0.68
C PHE A 183 -2.78 4.55 -0.82
N THR A 184 -1.50 4.46 -1.18
CA THR A 184 -0.67 5.65 -1.42
C THR A 184 -1.07 6.34 -2.73
N THR A 185 -1.35 5.54 -3.75
CA THR A 185 -1.80 5.99 -5.07
C THR A 185 -2.95 5.10 -5.53
N VAL A 186 -3.95 5.71 -6.16
CA VAL A 186 -5.10 5.04 -6.77
C VAL A 186 -5.20 5.53 -8.21
N LEU A 187 -5.17 4.58 -9.14
CA LEU A 187 -5.26 4.83 -10.58
C LEU A 187 -6.54 4.21 -11.14
N ASP A 188 -7.33 5.05 -11.79
CA ASP A 188 -8.58 4.68 -12.44
C ASP A 188 -8.30 4.37 -13.92
N LEU A 189 -8.59 3.13 -14.33
CA LEU A 189 -8.39 2.66 -15.70
C LEU A 189 -9.65 2.87 -16.55
N ASN A 190 -9.47 3.55 -17.66
CA ASN A 190 -10.48 3.68 -18.70
C ASN A 190 -10.59 2.37 -19.50
N HIS A 191 -11.82 1.91 -19.74
CA HIS A 191 -12.10 0.67 -20.46
C HIS A 191 -11.72 0.73 -21.95
N GLU A 192 -11.97 1.86 -22.60
CA GLU A 192 -11.84 2.01 -24.06
C GLU A 192 -10.40 2.30 -24.47
N THR A 193 -9.71 3.14 -23.70
CA THR A 193 -8.36 3.61 -24.04
C THR A 193 -7.26 2.83 -23.32
N HIS A 194 -7.61 2.02 -22.31
CA HIS A 194 -6.67 1.34 -21.41
C HIS A 194 -5.67 2.30 -20.73
N THR A 195 -6.07 3.56 -20.58
CA THR A 195 -5.26 4.57 -19.91
C THR A 195 -5.67 4.73 -18.45
N ALA A 196 -4.69 5.01 -17.61
CA ALA A 196 -4.83 5.34 -16.21
C ALA A 196 -4.94 6.85 -15.98
N MET A 197 -5.74 7.23 -14.99
CA MET A 197 -5.82 8.57 -14.42
C MET A 197 -5.77 8.46 -12.90
N ALA A 198 -5.04 9.34 -12.21
CA ALA A 198 -4.96 9.28 -10.75
C ALA A 198 -6.22 9.88 -10.11
N SER A 199 -6.95 9.09 -9.32
CA SER A 199 -8.00 9.58 -8.40
C SER A 199 -7.44 9.94 -7.04
N LYS A 200 -6.27 9.39 -6.70
CA LYS A 200 -5.47 9.76 -5.54
C LYS A 200 -4.00 9.58 -5.86
N ASP A 201 -3.18 10.59 -5.58
CA ASP A 201 -1.74 10.46 -5.69
C ASP A 201 -1.01 11.18 -4.56
N ARG A 202 -0.29 10.43 -3.72
CA ARG A 202 0.64 10.98 -2.74
C ARG A 202 2.07 11.07 -3.25
N THR A 203 2.36 10.55 -4.44
CA THR A 203 3.71 10.57 -5.01
C THR A 203 4.00 11.84 -5.77
N GLY A 204 2.97 12.49 -6.32
CA GLY A 204 3.13 13.62 -7.24
C GLY A 204 3.73 13.20 -8.58
N LEU A 205 3.70 11.90 -8.89
CA LEU A 205 4.20 11.35 -10.16
C LEU A 205 3.12 11.38 -11.24
N PHE A 206 1.84 11.38 -10.82
CA PHE A 206 0.69 11.35 -11.70
C PHE A 206 -0.08 12.65 -11.44
N SER A 207 0.10 13.63 -12.30
CA SER A 207 -0.71 14.85 -12.20
C SER A 207 -2.18 14.50 -12.47
N ASN A 208 -3.11 15.18 -11.79
CA ASN A 208 -4.55 14.88 -11.91
C ASN A 208 -5.10 15.02 -13.35
N ALA A 209 -4.34 15.60 -14.28
CA ALA A 209 -4.71 15.75 -15.69
C ALA A 209 -3.96 14.78 -16.63
N GLU A 210 -2.93 14.09 -16.13
CA GLU A 210 -2.14 13.17 -16.94
C GLU A 210 -2.85 11.83 -17.12
N VAL A 211 -3.16 11.55 -18.37
CA VAL A 211 -3.66 10.26 -18.83
C VAL A 211 -2.46 9.46 -19.33
N THR A 212 -2.21 8.29 -18.74
CA THR A 212 -1.00 7.50 -19.05
C THR A 212 -1.34 6.04 -19.33
N GLN A 213 -0.62 5.42 -20.26
CA GLN A 213 -0.69 3.96 -20.39
C GLN A 213 0.25 3.32 -19.37
N LEU A 214 -0.26 2.39 -18.58
CA LEU A 214 0.56 1.65 -17.62
C LEU A 214 1.52 0.73 -18.36
N ASN A 215 2.80 0.85 -18.03
CA ASN A 215 3.88 0.08 -18.63
C ASN A 215 5.03 -0.06 -17.61
N GLU A 216 6.06 -0.83 -17.97
CA GLU A 216 7.28 -1.00 -17.18
C GLU A 216 7.92 0.33 -16.70
N LEU A 217 7.88 1.40 -17.49
CA LEU A 217 8.45 2.70 -17.09
C LEU A 217 7.66 3.32 -15.92
N THR A 218 6.34 3.10 -15.87
CA THR A 218 5.52 3.53 -14.73
C THR A 218 5.99 2.86 -13.44
N GLY A 219 6.28 1.55 -13.48
CA GLY A 219 6.85 0.84 -12.34
C GLY A 219 8.22 1.38 -11.93
N LYS A 220 9.10 1.68 -12.89
CA LYS A 220 10.42 2.27 -12.61
C LYS A 220 10.32 3.63 -11.91
N LYS A 221 9.45 4.53 -12.41
CA LYS A 221 9.21 5.84 -11.78
C LYS A 221 8.70 5.70 -10.33
N LEU A 222 7.79 4.76 -10.09
CA LEU A 222 7.31 4.45 -8.75
C LEU A 222 8.45 3.93 -7.87
N MET A 223 9.29 3.03 -8.36
CA MET A 223 10.42 2.50 -7.62
C MET A 223 11.46 3.56 -7.28
N ASP A 224 11.79 4.43 -8.24
CA ASP A 224 12.69 5.57 -8.05
C ASP A 224 12.14 6.49 -6.97
N TRP A 225 10.85 6.83 -7.04
CA TRP A 225 10.18 7.62 -6.01
C TRP A 225 10.26 6.92 -4.66
N LEU A 226 9.94 5.63 -4.54
CA LEU A 226 10.01 4.91 -3.25
C LEU A 226 11.42 4.90 -2.66
N ASN A 227 12.46 4.93 -3.51
CA ASN A 227 13.87 4.96 -3.13
C ASN A 227 14.44 6.36 -2.88
N ASP A 228 13.77 7.41 -3.33
CA ASP A 228 14.13 8.83 -3.09
C ASP A 228 13.98 9.23 -1.61
N GLY A 229 13.35 8.38 -0.79
CA GLY A 229 13.38 8.51 0.67
C GLY A 229 14.71 8.04 1.28
N ARG A 230 15.11 8.67 2.38
CA ARG A 230 16.25 8.21 3.20
C ARG A 230 15.98 6.81 3.75
N THR A 231 16.99 5.96 3.75
CA THR A 231 17.00 4.67 4.45
C THR A 231 16.83 4.89 5.96
N LYS A 232 16.46 3.83 6.69
CA LYS A 232 16.42 3.87 8.15
C LYS A 232 17.76 4.31 8.73
N ALA A 233 18.87 3.80 8.19
CA ALA A 233 20.22 4.15 8.62
C ALA A 233 20.52 5.65 8.40
N GLU A 234 20.16 6.22 7.25
CA GLU A 234 20.33 7.65 6.99
C GLU A 234 19.46 8.55 7.89
N VAL A 235 18.28 8.06 8.31
CA VAL A 235 17.43 8.75 9.28
C VAL A 235 18.00 8.68 10.68
N ASP A 236 18.42 7.49 11.12
CA ASP A 236 18.99 7.27 12.45
C ASP A 236 20.31 8.06 12.60
N LEU A 237 21.13 8.11 11.54
CA LEU A 237 22.31 8.98 11.47
C LEU A 237 21.93 10.46 11.54
N SER A 238 20.93 10.92 10.78
CA SER A 238 20.50 12.32 10.83
C SER A 238 20.03 12.73 12.22
N HIS A 239 19.28 11.87 12.91
CA HIS A 239 18.79 12.14 14.26
C HIS A 239 19.95 12.22 15.27
N PHE A 240 20.93 11.33 15.15
CA PHE A 240 22.15 11.41 15.96
C PHE A 240 22.93 12.71 15.68
N THR A 241 23.10 13.08 14.41
CA THR A 241 23.79 14.32 14.03
C THR A 241 23.12 15.55 14.62
N ASP A 242 21.78 15.63 14.57
CA ASP A 242 21.02 16.73 15.14
C ASP A 242 21.27 16.84 16.66
N ILE A 243 21.17 15.72 17.40
CA ILE A 243 21.46 15.69 18.84
C ILE A 243 22.91 16.10 19.13
N ALA A 244 23.87 15.57 18.36
CA ALA A 244 25.29 15.86 18.56
C ALA A 244 25.61 17.34 18.33
N MET A 245 24.96 17.99 17.37
CA MET A 245 25.16 19.42 17.09
C MET A 245 24.52 20.32 18.16
N GLU A 246 23.39 19.91 18.74
CA GLU A 246 22.66 20.73 19.71
C GLU A 246 23.16 20.58 21.15
N THR A 247 23.58 19.37 21.54
CA THR A 247 23.98 19.10 22.93
C THR A 247 25.29 19.79 23.30
N GLN A 248 25.35 20.29 24.54
CA GLN A 248 26.57 20.77 25.21
C GLN A 248 27.01 19.83 26.35
N ASP A 249 26.30 18.72 26.56
CA ASP A 249 26.54 17.78 27.64
C ASP A 249 27.25 16.53 27.09
N MET A 250 28.44 16.24 27.65
CA MET A 250 29.25 15.10 27.25
C MET A 250 28.59 13.74 27.48
N ASP A 251 27.74 13.61 28.51
CA ASP A 251 27.05 12.35 28.80
C ASP A 251 25.81 12.18 27.93
N GLU A 252 25.11 13.27 27.57
CA GLU A 252 24.06 13.24 26.55
C GLU A 252 24.62 12.81 25.18
N LEU A 253 25.76 13.38 24.77
CA LEU A 253 26.45 13.00 23.53
C LEU A 253 26.83 11.50 23.51
N LYS A 254 27.39 10.98 24.61
CA LYS A 254 27.75 9.55 24.73
C LYS A 254 26.53 8.64 24.63
N ASN A 255 25.44 9.01 25.28
CA ASN A 255 24.20 8.22 25.28
C ASN A 255 23.59 8.19 23.87
N ALA A 256 23.47 9.35 23.23
CA ALA A 256 22.97 9.44 21.86
C ALA A 256 23.84 8.66 20.88
N PHE A 257 25.17 8.73 21.01
CA PHE A 257 26.08 7.96 20.18
C PHE A 257 25.93 6.45 20.39
N ARG A 258 25.81 5.99 21.64
CA ARG A 258 25.61 4.56 21.93
C ARG A 258 24.33 4.01 21.29
N GLU A 259 23.24 4.76 21.34
CA GLU A 259 21.98 4.37 20.69
C GLU A 259 22.14 4.29 19.16
N ALA A 260 22.72 5.33 18.55
CA ALA A 260 22.98 5.39 17.12
C ALA A 260 23.92 4.27 16.65
N TYR A 261 25.01 4.02 17.37
CA TYR A 261 26.02 3.02 17.01
C TYR A 261 25.44 1.60 16.96
N ASN A 262 24.49 1.29 17.84
CA ASN A 262 23.78 0.01 17.82
C ASN A 262 22.73 -0.06 16.70
N ALA A 263 22.00 1.03 16.47
CA ALA A 263 20.96 1.10 15.45
C ALA A 263 21.53 1.02 14.01
N LEU A 264 22.73 1.55 13.81
CA LEU A 264 23.44 1.63 12.53
C LEU A 264 24.37 0.43 12.28
N ARG A 265 24.27 -0.65 13.05
CA ARG A 265 25.21 -1.78 12.97
C ARG A 265 25.30 -2.36 11.55
N ASP A 266 26.54 -2.59 11.11
CA ASP A 266 26.88 -3.18 9.81
C ASP A 266 26.47 -2.31 8.60
N THR A 267 26.31 -1.00 8.79
CA THR A 267 26.03 -0.03 7.71
C THR A 267 27.16 1.00 7.53
N SER A 268 27.21 1.64 6.36
CA SER A 268 28.15 2.74 6.07
C SER A 268 27.97 3.91 7.03
N GLU A 269 26.74 4.16 7.46
CA GLU A 269 26.35 5.26 8.34
C GLU A 269 26.89 5.07 9.77
N GLN A 270 27.16 3.83 10.20
CA GLN A 270 27.81 3.56 11.49
C GLN A 270 29.17 4.24 11.61
N VAL A 271 29.96 4.12 10.54
CA VAL A 271 31.30 4.71 10.45
C VAL A 271 31.20 6.24 10.48
N GLU A 272 30.19 6.80 9.83
CA GLU A 272 29.96 8.24 9.81
C GLU A 272 29.52 8.78 11.17
N ALA A 273 28.61 8.08 11.86
CA ALA A 273 28.22 8.41 13.24
C ALA A 273 29.43 8.44 14.18
N GLN A 274 30.36 7.50 14.02
CA GLN A 274 31.59 7.46 14.81
C GLN A 274 32.49 8.68 14.56
N LYS A 275 32.63 9.13 13.30
CA LYS A 275 33.39 10.35 13.00
C LYS A 275 32.76 11.59 13.63
N ILE A 276 31.45 11.74 13.52
CA ILE A 276 30.71 12.88 14.09
C ILE A 276 30.87 12.92 15.61
N TYR A 277 30.76 11.75 16.26
CA TYR A 277 30.96 11.64 17.70
C TYR A 277 32.34 12.10 18.15
N GLU A 278 33.42 11.59 17.53
CA GLU A 278 34.78 11.95 17.94
C GLU A 278 35.07 13.44 17.71
N LEU A 279 34.61 14.02 16.59
CA LEU A 279 34.73 15.46 16.33
C LEU A 279 34.04 16.29 17.42
N ARG A 280 32.78 15.97 17.73
CA ARG A 280 32.01 16.74 18.72
C ARG A 280 32.55 16.57 20.14
N LYS A 281 33.02 15.38 20.49
CA LYS A 281 33.67 15.09 21.77
C LYS A 281 34.94 15.92 21.94
N GLU A 282 35.77 16.06 20.92
CA GLU A 282 36.95 16.93 20.97
C GLU A 282 36.58 18.41 21.20
N GLU A 283 35.53 18.90 20.54
CA GLU A 283 35.06 20.28 20.70
C GLU A 283 34.60 20.58 22.12
N LEU A 284 33.76 19.71 22.68
CA LEU A 284 33.23 19.86 24.05
C LEU A 284 34.35 19.76 25.09
N THR A 285 35.30 18.83 24.92
CA THR A 285 36.45 18.69 25.82
C THR A 285 37.32 19.95 25.81
N LYS A 286 37.47 20.61 24.65
CA LYS A 286 38.21 21.89 24.54
C LYS A 286 37.45 23.05 25.19
N GLN A 287 36.12 23.05 25.13
CA GLN A 287 35.30 24.06 25.80
C GLN A 287 35.29 23.93 27.31
N GLU A 288 35.31 22.71 27.85
CA GLU A 288 35.42 22.48 29.30
C GLU A 288 36.81 22.86 29.87
N ALA A 289 37.84 22.85 29.02
CA ALA A 289 39.21 23.19 29.39
C ALA A 289 39.56 24.69 29.24
N ALA A 290 38.65 25.50 28.67
CA ALA A 290 38.82 26.93 28.41
C ALA A 290 38.06 27.79 29.42
#